data_AF-A0A0D6MQW2-F1
#
_entry.id   AF-A0A0D6MQW2-F1
#
_cell.length_a   1.000
_cell.length_b   1.000
_cell.length_c   1.000
_cell.angle_alpha   90.00
_cell.angle_beta   90.00
_cell.angle_gamma   90.00
#
_symmetry.space_group_name_H-M   'P 1'
#
loop_
_entity.id
_entity.type
_entity.pdbx_description
1 polymer ?
#
loop_
_entity_poly.entity_id
_entity_poly.type
_entity_poly.pdbx_seq_one_letter_code
_entity_poly.pdbx_strand_id
1 'polypeptide(L)'
;MTFWGQFLNYSVEHDVVSTIPIPQSPPNLTVLIDNDHVEFQAHPTPDECVPLRTYPDGLLRKSRSPGNSLKIRPAEFAGPYVLFRHGGLFLSVDDGGKTSVSRPRGLSWETFRLLNEDEYDRLSYFLTNSWYIQSQRKISRFDIDKPAEAFTFHIAGLRLPLETILECIPDSKSKEILIPYDTWILEKFTLFKPLVYYCSFGKEDGFLCLDIAIDTLRRHGAYDGDIKILSERSQEDLSHQYRSYSDNRVQVLEYIPLDVVDYMSARFDISSYEEFDQYQPILYLDTDTMINAPLTDVFSQALHDKQTTIHVFNEFDEPWTADYWGRELFNDDPGAIPPTYGFTTGIMLYRNLACISASLKAVRDTIMRQSSVWGTRHMLRCYDQPVANYVMHKFESLDSALMTANTRNFDMRLNGADNDTYDAYVSSLGEPILHFAGGVGAYDWKVGAMRRYQAWLDRSNQPNETPEDLLPDAFEPLENVALLHGPQAQSESL
;
A
#
# COMPACT_ATOMS: atom_id res chain seq x y z
N MET A 1 -24.45 12.74 23.56
CA MET A 1 -23.08 12.42 23.07
C MET A 1 -22.46 13.69 22.48
N THR A 2 -21.14 13.82 22.44
CA THR A 2 -20.47 14.96 21.78
C THR A 2 -19.96 14.55 20.39
N PHE A 3 -20.44 15.21 19.34
CA PHE A 3 -20.09 14.94 17.93
C PHE A 3 -18.87 15.73 17.44
N TRP A 4 -17.88 15.95 18.32
CA TRP A 4 -16.63 16.58 17.90
C TRP A 4 -15.98 15.74 16.79
N GLY A 5 -15.18 16.35 15.90
CA GLY A 5 -14.46 15.60 14.87
C GLY A 5 -15.33 14.89 13.82
N GLN A 6 -16.63 15.21 13.74
CA GLN A 6 -17.52 14.75 12.67
C GLN A 6 -17.76 15.84 11.64
N PHE A 7 -18.11 15.40 10.42
CA PHE A 7 -18.43 16.29 9.32
C PHE A 7 -19.94 16.40 9.15
N LEU A 8 -20.43 17.61 8.89
CA LEU A 8 -21.80 17.75 8.39
C LEU A 8 -21.87 17.24 6.95
N ASN A 9 -22.88 16.43 6.66
CA ASN A 9 -23.12 15.85 5.35
C ASN A 9 -24.62 15.84 5.04
N TYR A 10 -24.97 15.88 3.76
CA TYR A 10 -26.35 15.69 3.33
C TYR A 10 -26.62 14.20 3.04
N SER A 11 -27.57 13.61 3.78
CA SER A 11 -28.04 12.25 3.54
C SER A 11 -29.12 12.26 2.45
N VAL A 12 -28.80 11.70 1.28
CA VAL A 12 -29.73 11.57 0.16
C VAL A 12 -30.92 10.67 0.52
N GLU A 13 -30.66 9.57 1.23
CA GLU A 13 -31.68 8.61 1.66
C GLU A 13 -32.72 9.24 2.59
N HIS A 14 -32.27 10.05 3.55
CA HIS A 14 -33.13 10.62 4.58
C HIS A 14 -33.59 12.06 4.28
N ASP A 15 -33.09 12.66 3.19
CA ASP A 15 -33.30 14.06 2.80
C ASP A 15 -33.08 15.03 3.97
N VAL A 16 -31.95 14.87 4.68
CA VAL A 16 -31.62 15.68 5.86
C VAL A 16 -30.11 15.85 5.99
N VAL A 17 -29.68 16.96 6.58
CA VAL A 17 -28.29 17.12 7.02
C VAL A 17 -28.06 16.35 8.30
N SER A 18 -27.04 15.50 8.31
CA SER A 18 -26.59 14.75 9.47
C SER A 18 -25.07 14.80 9.59
N THR A 19 -24.55 14.45 10.74
CA THR A 19 -23.12 14.22 10.90
C THR A 19 -22.72 12.86 10.35
N ILE A 20 -21.49 12.75 9.86
CA ILE A 20 -20.84 11.51 9.49
C ILE A 20 -19.43 11.48 10.09
N PRO A 21 -18.86 10.28 10.35
CA PRO A 21 -17.43 10.14 10.55
C PRO A 21 -16.67 10.74 9.37
N ILE A 22 -15.40 11.03 9.59
CA ILE A 22 -14.51 11.66 8.61
C ILE A 22 -14.52 10.81 7.33
N PRO A 23 -15.12 11.32 6.24
CA PRO A 23 -15.38 10.48 5.09
C PRO A 23 -14.13 10.37 4.21
N GLN A 24 -13.99 9.23 3.52
CA GLN A 24 -12.99 9.07 2.44
C GLN A 24 -13.37 9.84 1.16
N SER A 25 -14.57 10.43 1.12
CA SER A 25 -15.08 11.20 -0.02
C SER A 25 -15.62 12.54 0.45
N PRO A 26 -15.55 13.59 -0.38
CA PRO A 26 -16.07 14.91 -0.01
C PRO A 26 -17.52 14.82 0.50
N PRO A 27 -17.88 15.59 1.52
CA PRO A 27 -19.26 15.63 1.99
C PRO A 27 -20.17 16.18 0.89
N ASN A 28 -21.39 15.64 0.79
CA ASN A 28 -22.46 16.13 -0.08
C ASN A 28 -23.05 17.46 0.42
N LEU A 29 -22.26 18.28 1.09
CA LEU A 29 -22.66 19.54 1.71
C LEU A 29 -21.54 20.55 1.55
N THR A 30 -21.85 21.68 0.92
CA THR A 30 -20.96 22.85 0.87
C THR A 30 -21.60 24.03 1.56
N VAL A 31 -20.75 24.99 1.91
CA VAL A 31 -21.13 26.21 2.62
C VAL A 31 -20.62 27.38 1.80
N LEU A 32 -21.53 28.20 1.27
CA LEU A 32 -21.19 29.45 0.60
C LEU A 32 -21.22 30.60 1.60
N ILE A 33 -20.16 31.39 1.63
CA ILE A 33 -20.05 32.58 2.46
C ILE A 33 -20.23 33.80 1.54
N ASP A 34 -21.32 34.54 1.74
CA ASP A 34 -21.64 35.77 1.02
C ASP A 34 -21.86 36.91 2.02
N ASN A 35 -20.84 37.77 2.14
CA ASN A 35 -20.81 38.88 3.09
C ASN A 35 -21.11 38.40 4.53
N ASP A 36 -22.24 38.84 5.10
CA ASP A 36 -22.67 38.52 6.46
C ASP A 36 -23.58 37.27 6.54
N HIS A 37 -23.76 36.55 5.44
CA HIS A 37 -24.63 35.39 5.36
C HIS A 37 -23.90 34.15 4.88
N VAL A 38 -24.38 33.03 5.35
CA VAL A 38 -23.92 31.69 5.01
C VAL A 38 -25.09 30.91 4.45
N GLU A 39 -24.88 30.29 3.30
CA GLU A 39 -25.85 29.44 2.63
C GLU A 39 -25.32 28.00 2.58
N PHE A 40 -26.13 27.06 3.06
CA PHE A 40 -25.81 25.63 2.98
C PHE A 40 -26.39 25.06 1.70
N GLN A 41 -25.57 24.30 0.97
CA GLN A 41 -25.94 23.67 -0.30
C GLN A 41 -25.68 22.17 -0.23
N ALA A 42 -26.67 21.38 -0.59
CA ALA A 42 -26.54 19.93 -0.70
C ALA A 42 -26.18 19.53 -2.12
N HIS A 43 -25.44 18.43 -2.24
CA HIS A 43 -25.07 17.80 -3.51
C HIS A 43 -25.63 16.38 -3.58
N PRO A 44 -26.91 16.18 -3.94
CA PRO A 44 -27.51 14.84 -4.02
C PRO A 44 -26.83 13.95 -5.06
N THR A 45 -26.26 14.57 -6.09
CA THR A 45 -25.44 13.97 -7.14
C THR A 45 -24.26 14.92 -7.44
N PRO A 46 -23.18 14.45 -8.10
CA PRO A 46 -22.02 15.29 -8.41
C PRO A 46 -22.35 16.54 -9.25
N ASP A 47 -23.40 16.49 -10.08
CA ASP A 47 -23.79 17.58 -10.99
C ASP A 47 -24.93 18.45 -10.46
N GLU A 48 -25.47 18.14 -9.27
CA GLU A 48 -26.65 18.81 -8.72
C GLU A 48 -26.28 19.57 -7.45
N CYS A 49 -26.54 20.89 -7.43
CA CYS A 49 -26.39 21.72 -6.25
C CYS A 49 -27.75 22.31 -5.85
N VAL A 50 -28.20 22.01 -4.63
CA VAL A 50 -29.53 22.40 -4.13
C VAL A 50 -29.41 23.19 -2.83
N PRO A 51 -29.99 24.40 -2.74
CA PRO A 51 -29.99 25.15 -1.48
C PRO A 51 -30.82 24.43 -0.42
N LEU A 52 -30.35 24.49 0.83
CA LEU A 52 -31.06 23.96 1.98
C LEU A 52 -32.01 24.99 2.58
N ARG A 53 -33.05 24.50 3.28
CA ARG A 53 -33.96 25.31 4.09
C ARG A 53 -34.30 24.63 5.42
N THR A 54 -34.71 25.41 6.40
CA THR A 54 -35.30 24.91 7.64
C THR A 54 -36.79 24.62 7.45
N TYR A 55 -37.27 23.53 8.04
CA TYR A 55 -38.69 23.16 8.06
C TYR A 55 -39.32 23.43 9.44
N PRO A 56 -40.65 23.29 9.63
CA PRO A 56 -41.28 23.54 10.94
C PRO A 56 -40.74 22.69 12.09
N ASP A 57 -40.14 21.54 11.79
CA ASP A 57 -39.42 20.69 12.75
C ASP A 57 -37.97 21.15 13.03
N GLY A 58 -37.54 22.26 12.43
CA GLY A 58 -36.21 22.83 12.54
C GLY A 58 -35.15 22.13 11.68
N LEU A 59 -35.44 20.98 11.07
CA LEU A 59 -34.45 20.19 10.32
C LEU A 59 -34.05 20.89 9.01
N LEU A 60 -32.77 20.74 8.65
CA LEU A 60 -32.24 21.21 7.38
C LEU A 60 -32.47 20.15 6.30
N ARG A 61 -33.28 20.49 5.28
CA ARG A 61 -33.54 19.63 4.12
C ARG A 61 -33.49 20.43 2.82
N LYS A 62 -33.48 19.74 1.68
CA LYS A 62 -33.45 20.41 0.36
C LYS A 62 -34.65 21.34 0.17
N SER A 63 -34.41 22.48 -0.45
CA SER A 63 -35.49 23.37 -0.88
C SER A 63 -36.16 22.80 -2.13
N ARG A 64 -37.49 22.78 -2.15
CA ARG A 64 -38.29 22.40 -3.33
C ARG A 64 -38.53 23.55 -4.31
N SER A 65 -38.12 24.77 -3.94
CA SER A 65 -38.40 25.97 -4.73
C SER A 65 -37.13 26.81 -4.87
N PRO A 66 -36.75 27.19 -6.11
CA PRO A 66 -35.67 28.14 -6.35
C PRO A 66 -35.98 29.47 -5.63
N GLY A 67 -35.02 29.99 -4.87
CA GLY A 67 -35.13 31.30 -4.20
C GLY A 67 -35.49 31.28 -2.71
N ASN A 68 -35.68 30.11 -2.09
CA ASN A 68 -35.95 29.99 -0.66
C ASN A 68 -34.79 29.32 0.10
N SER A 69 -33.57 29.83 -0.11
CA SER A 69 -32.37 29.32 0.56
C SER A 69 -32.26 29.81 2.01
N LEU A 70 -31.73 28.95 2.87
CA LEU A 70 -31.44 29.28 4.26
C LEU A 70 -30.24 30.22 4.32
N LYS A 71 -30.52 31.50 4.54
CA LYS A 71 -29.48 32.47 4.89
C LYS A 71 -29.30 32.48 6.41
N ILE A 72 -28.20 31.90 6.87
CA ILE A 72 -27.79 31.91 8.27
C ILE A 72 -26.79 33.05 8.48
N ARG A 73 -26.89 33.77 9.61
CA ARG A 73 -25.84 34.71 9.99
C ARG A 73 -24.86 34.04 10.95
N PRO A 74 -23.54 34.22 10.79
CA PRO A 74 -22.59 33.95 11.85
C PRO A 74 -22.98 34.79 13.08
N ALA A 75 -23.30 34.14 14.19
CA ALA A 75 -23.71 34.83 15.42
C ALA A 75 -22.50 35.32 16.24
N GLU A 76 -21.46 34.49 16.29
CA GLU A 76 -20.26 34.74 17.08
C GLU A 76 -19.09 33.93 16.49
N PHE A 77 -17.92 34.55 16.47
CA PHE A 77 -16.66 33.91 16.10
C PHE A 77 -15.79 33.80 17.34
N ALA A 78 -15.36 32.58 17.67
CA ALA A 78 -14.35 32.33 18.67
C ALA A 78 -13.10 31.78 17.96
N GLY A 79 -12.30 32.69 17.38
CA GLY A 79 -11.22 32.30 16.48
C GLY A 79 -11.78 31.68 15.19
N PRO A 80 -11.35 30.46 14.81
CA PRO A 80 -11.80 29.80 13.57
C PRO A 80 -13.17 29.11 13.69
N TYR A 81 -13.77 29.13 14.88
CA TYR A 81 -15.02 28.43 15.17
C TYR A 81 -16.22 29.38 15.13
N VAL A 82 -17.31 28.91 14.51
CA VAL A 82 -18.50 29.70 14.21
C VAL A 82 -19.74 29.12 14.87
N LEU A 83 -20.56 30.00 15.46
CA LEU A 83 -21.96 29.70 15.79
C LEU A 83 -22.89 30.20 14.68
N PHE A 84 -23.80 29.34 14.26
CA PHE A 84 -24.76 29.62 13.21
C PHE A 84 -26.13 29.96 13.81
N ARG A 85 -26.69 31.15 13.47
CA ARG A 85 -27.99 31.59 13.99
C ARG A 85 -28.97 31.97 12.88
N HIS A 86 -30.20 31.48 12.99
CA HIS A 86 -31.31 31.78 12.09
C HIS A 86 -32.63 31.88 12.87
N GLY A 87 -33.42 32.94 12.62
CA GLY A 87 -34.71 33.14 13.30
C GLY A 87 -34.63 33.26 14.83
N GLY A 88 -33.49 33.72 15.38
CA GLY A 88 -33.26 33.76 16.83
C GLY A 88 -32.89 32.43 17.48
N LEU A 89 -32.80 31.36 16.68
CA LEU A 89 -32.39 30.02 17.09
C LEU A 89 -31.02 29.66 16.52
N PHE A 90 -30.33 28.73 17.15
CA PHE A 90 -29.00 28.26 16.77
C PHE A 90 -29.06 26.91 16.06
N LEU A 91 -28.14 26.73 15.10
CA LEU A 91 -27.87 25.43 14.47
C LEU A 91 -27.26 24.49 15.51
N SER A 92 -27.78 23.27 15.59
CA SER A 92 -27.35 22.26 16.55
C SER A 92 -27.43 20.87 15.93
N VAL A 93 -26.69 19.92 16.50
CA VAL A 93 -26.73 18.50 16.16
C VAL A 93 -27.39 17.75 17.31
N ASP A 94 -28.39 16.91 17.03
CA ASP A 94 -29.05 16.07 18.03
C ASP A 94 -28.26 14.78 18.32
N ASP A 95 -28.68 13.99 19.34
CA ASP A 95 -28.01 12.74 19.70
C ASP A 95 -28.06 11.64 18.61
N GLY A 96 -28.83 11.84 17.55
CA GLY A 96 -28.85 10.99 16.35
C GLY A 96 -27.98 11.52 15.21
N GLY A 97 -27.22 12.59 15.44
CA GLY A 97 -26.40 13.25 14.42
C GLY A 97 -27.19 14.17 13.49
N LYS A 98 -28.51 14.34 13.63
CA LYS A 98 -29.30 15.17 12.72
C LYS A 98 -29.11 16.65 13.05
N THR A 99 -29.01 17.47 12.01
CA THR A 99 -28.78 18.90 12.15
C THR A 99 -30.09 19.69 12.05
N SER A 100 -30.34 20.56 13.03
CA SER A 100 -31.54 21.41 13.11
C SER A 100 -31.22 22.82 13.61
N VAL A 101 -32.05 23.79 13.23
CA VAL A 101 -32.10 25.12 13.85
C VAL A 101 -33.24 25.13 14.87
N SER A 102 -32.95 24.74 16.12
CA SER A 102 -33.99 24.53 17.14
C SER A 102 -33.65 25.05 18.53
N ARG A 103 -32.39 25.44 18.80
CA ARG A 103 -31.96 25.79 20.15
C ARG A 103 -32.00 27.30 20.40
N PRO A 104 -32.54 27.76 21.54
CA PRO A 104 -32.63 29.21 21.83
C PRO A 104 -31.32 29.81 22.33
N ARG A 105 -30.30 28.99 22.63
CA ARG A 105 -28.98 29.42 23.11
C ARG A 105 -27.92 28.60 22.40
N GLY A 106 -26.85 29.25 21.95
CA GLY A 106 -25.67 28.57 21.43
C GLY A 106 -24.85 28.04 22.60
N LEU A 107 -24.55 26.75 22.57
CA LEU A 107 -23.65 26.12 23.53
C LEU A 107 -22.24 26.09 22.93
N SER A 108 -21.20 26.18 23.76
CA SER A 108 -19.82 26.23 23.28
C SER A 108 -19.42 24.98 22.48
N TRP A 109 -20.06 23.84 22.75
CA TRP A 109 -19.87 22.60 22.01
C TRP A 109 -20.68 22.48 20.72
N GLU A 110 -21.49 23.49 20.38
CA GLU A 110 -22.28 23.57 19.13
C GLU A 110 -21.63 24.54 18.15
N THR A 111 -20.31 24.61 18.19
CA THR A 111 -19.48 25.40 17.30
C THR A 111 -19.02 24.58 16.11
N PHE A 112 -18.88 25.23 14.96
CA PHE A 112 -18.49 24.60 13.70
C PHE A 112 -17.18 25.19 13.20
N ARG A 113 -16.30 24.33 12.67
CA ARG A 113 -15.13 24.75 11.88
C ARG A 113 -15.47 24.58 10.40
N LEU A 114 -15.44 25.67 9.65
CA LEU A 114 -15.57 25.61 8.19
C LEU A 114 -14.21 25.26 7.61
N LEU A 115 -14.12 24.23 6.77
CA LEU A 115 -12.90 23.91 6.04
C LEU A 115 -13.07 24.35 4.59
N ASN A 116 -12.04 24.97 4.02
CA ASN A 116 -11.95 25.05 2.57
C ASN A 116 -11.57 23.68 1.97
N GLU A 117 -11.63 23.55 0.65
CA GLU A 117 -11.37 22.30 -0.06
C GLU A 117 -9.95 21.76 0.20
N ASP A 118 -8.94 22.62 0.17
CA ASP A 118 -7.55 22.24 0.45
C ASP A 118 -7.35 21.80 1.92
N GLU A 119 -7.93 22.52 2.89
CA GLU A 119 -7.91 22.11 4.30
C GLU A 119 -8.59 20.75 4.51
N TYR A 120 -9.72 20.52 3.83
CA TYR A 120 -10.44 19.25 3.87
C TYR A 120 -9.59 18.11 3.29
N ASP A 121 -9.00 18.30 2.12
CA ASP A 121 -8.17 17.28 1.47
C ASP A 121 -6.93 16.93 2.32
N ARG A 122 -6.25 17.94 2.86
CA ARG A 122 -5.11 17.76 3.78
C ARG A 122 -5.50 16.99 5.02
N LEU A 123 -6.60 17.38 5.66
CA LEU A 123 -7.09 16.73 6.88
C LEU A 123 -7.57 15.30 6.61
N SER A 124 -8.33 15.10 5.53
CA SER A 124 -8.84 13.78 5.12
C SER A 124 -7.68 12.83 4.82
N TYR A 125 -6.70 13.29 4.04
CA TYR A 125 -5.47 12.53 3.78
C TYR A 125 -4.75 12.16 5.08
N PHE A 126 -4.59 13.09 6.01
CA PHE A 126 -3.93 12.83 7.29
C PHE A 126 -4.68 11.81 8.15
N LEU A 127 -6.01 11.90 8.23
CA LEU A 127 -6.80 11.07 9.13
C LEU A 127 -7.12 9.68 8.57
N THR A 128 -7.13 9.52 7.25
CA THR A 128 -7.41 8.24 6.58
C THR A 128 -6.17 7.35 6.43
N ASN A 129 -4.97 7.90 6.55
CA ASN A 129 -3.72 7.16 6.48
C ASN A 129 -3.19 6.71 7.85
N SER A 130 -2.31 5.72 7.83
CA SER A 130 -1.53 5.34 9.01
C SER A 130 -0.24 6.14 9.05
N TRP A 131 0.27 6.37 10.24
CA TRP A 131 1.50 7.12 10.47
C TRP A 131 2.45 6.36 11.38
N TYR A 132 3.71 6.27 10.99
CA TYR A 132 4.80 5.87 11.84
C TYR A 132 5.27 7.08 12.67
N ILE A 133 5.19 6.94 13.99
CA ILE A 133 5.51 7.99 14.96
C ILE A 133 6.92 7.76 15.46
N GLN A 134 7.83 8.68 15.13
CA GLN A 134 9.26 8.47 15.29
C GLN A 134 9.67 8.24 16.75
N SER A 135 9.17 9.05 17.68
CA SER A 135 9.58 8.94 19.09
C SER A 135 9.13 7.63 19.75
N GLN A 136 8.02 7.07 19.30
CA GLN A 136 7.41 5.86 19.85
C GLN A 136 7.78 4.58 19.10
N ARG A 137 8.38 4.71 17.91
CA ARG A 137 8.66 3.60 16.98
C ARG A 137 7.43 2.73 16.72
N LYS A 138 6.29 3.39 16.49
CA LYS A 138 4.99 2.73 16.40
C LYS A 138 4.18 3.26 15.24
N ILE A 139 3.52 2.36 14.54
CA ILE A 139 2.50 2.69 13.55
C ILE A 139 1.18 2.93 14.28
N SER A 140 0.52 4.04 13.99
CA SER A 140 -0.79 4.37 14.53
C SER A 140 -1.71 4.94 13.46
N ARG A 141 -2.99 4.65 13.60
CA ARG A 141 -4.08 5.32 12.90
C ARG A 141 -4.82 6.22 13.90
N PHE A 142 -5.49 7.25 13.40
CA PHE A 142 -6.36 8.07 14.23
C PHE A 142 -7.56 7.24 14.70
N ASP A 143 -7.91 7.37 15.99
CA ASP A 143 -9.17 6.83 16.51
C ASP A 143 -10.28 7.84 16.19
N ILE A 144 -10.88 7.69 15.00
CA ILE A 144 -11.94 8.59 14.51
C ILE A 144 -13.23 8.42 15.35
N ASP A 145 -13.39 7.28 16.03
CA ASP A 145 -14.59 6.94 16.80
C ASP A 145 -14.60 7.53 18.22
N LYS A 146 -13.49 8.10 18.67
CA LYS A 146 -13.38 8.78 19.98
C LYS A 146 -12.93 10.23 19.83
N PRO A 147 -13.78 11.09 19.28
CA PRO A 147 -13.43 12.49 19.17
C PRO A 147 -13.24 13.09 20.56
N ALA A 148 -12.09 13.72 20.78
CA ALA A 148 -11.84 14.41 22.03
C ALA A 148 -12.55 15.78 22.03
N GLU A 149 -12.76 16.32 23.22
CA GLU A 149 -13.40 17.61 23.40
C GLU A 149 -12.69 18.71 22.59
N ALA A 150 -13.47 19.65 22.04
CA ALA A 150 -12.99 20.87 21.39
C ALA A 150 -12.02 20.64 20.21
N PHE A 151 -12.46 19.88 19.19
CA PHE A 151 -11.70 19.64 17.96
C PHE A 151 -10.26 19.14 18.19
N THR A 152 -10.08 18.26 19.17
CA THR A 152 -8.79 17.61 19.47
C THR A 152 -8.80 16.17 18.99
N PHE A 153 -7.74 15.76 18.31
CA PHE A 153 -7.54 14.39 17.83
C PHE A 153 -6.58 13.64 18.74
N HIS A 154 -6.85 12.36 18.95
CA HIS A 154 -5.98 11.47 19.71
C HIS A 154 -5.29 10.48 18.77
N ILE A 155 -3.96 10.48 18.79
CA ILE A 155 -3.14 9.50 18.06
C ILE A 155 -1.97 9.05 18.91
N ALA A 156 -1.89 7.74 19.17
CA ALA A 156 -0.82 7.15 19.98
C ALA A 156 -0.58 7.85 21.33
N GLY A 157 -1.67 8.27 22.00
CA GLY A 157 -1.60 9.00 23.27
C GLY A 157 -1.29 10.49 23.15
N LEU A 158 -0.99 11.00 21.95
CA LEU A 158 -0.82 12.43 21.68
C LEU A 158 -2.19 13.09 21.52
N ARG A 159 -2.31 14.32 22.04
CA ARG A 159 -3.51 15.16 21.90
C ARG A 159 -3.17 16.32 20.97
N LEU A 160 -3.75 16.31 19.78
CA LEU A 160 -3.43 17.25 18.70
C LEU A 160 -4.66 18.11 18.37
N PRO A 161 -4.64 19.42 18.64
CA PRO A 161 -5.70 20.33 18.19
C PRO A 161 -5.79 20.34 16.66
N LEU A 162 -7.01 20.45 16.13
CA LEU A 162 -7.29 20.53 14.68
C LEU A 162 -6.46 21.61 14.00
N GLU A 163 -6.41 22.82 14.56
CA GLU A 163 -5.68 23.94 13.96
C GLU A 163 -4.18 23.65 13.86
N THR A 164 -3.59 23.00 14.87
CA THR A 164 -2.19 22.56 14.82
C THR A 164 -1.95 21.56 13.70
N ILE A 165 -2.88 20.62 13.48
CA ILE A 165 -2.80 19.66 12.38
C ILE A 165 -2.86 20.40 11.03
N LEU A 166 -3.84 21.28 10.83
CA LEU A 166 -4.03 22.03 9.58
C LEU A 166 -2.87 22.98 9.26
N GLU A 167 -2.24 23.57 10.28
CA GLU A 167 -1.05 24.42 10.12
C GLU A 167 0.21 23.62 9.73
N CYS A 168 0.31 22.37 10.18
CA CYS A 168 1.51 21.56 10.01
C CYS A 168 1.51 20.67 8.76
N ILE A 169 0.34 20.36 8.20
CA ILE A 169 0.23 19.59 6.94
C ILE A 169 0.37 20.58 5.78
N PRO A 170 1.45 20.54 4.97
CA PRO A 170 1.60 21.49 3.87
C PRO A 170 0.71 21.16 2.68
N ASP A 171 0.46 19.87 2.39
CA ASP A 171 -0.37 19.39 1.27
C ASP A 171 -0.94 17.98 1.52
N SER A 172 -1.87 17.54 0.65
CA SER A 172 -2.50 16.21 0.68
C SER A 172 -1.62 15.08 0.11
N LYS A 173 -0.32 15.33 -0.09
CA LYS A 173 0.68 14.36 -0.58
C LYS A 173 1.86 14.20 0.36
N SER A 174 1.80 14.84 1.52
CA SER A 174 2.89 14.90 2.47
C SER A 174 3.21 13.50 3.01
N LYS A 175 4.48 13.09 2.88
CA LYS A 175 4.98 11.81 3.41
C LYS A 175 5.63 11.94 4.78
N GLU A 176 5.92 13.16 5.20
CA GLU A 176 6.50 13.50 6.48
C GLU A 176 5.87 14.79 7.00
N ILE A 177 5.51 14.80 8.28
CA ILE A 177 4.92 15.96 8.95
C ILE A 177 5.61 16.13 10.31
N LEU A 178 5.99 17.36 10.62
CA LEU A 178 6.49 17.74 11.95
C LEU A 178 5.36 18.45 12.69
N ILE A 179 4.89 17.86 13.78
CA ILE A 179 3.78 18.41 14.56
C ILE A 179 4.29 18.80 15.94
N PRO A 180 4.19 20.08 16.34
CA PRO A 180 4.42 20.48 17.70
C PRO A 180 3.25 20.02 18.59
N TYR A 181 3.56 19.48 19.76
CA TYR A 181 2.61 19.19 20.80
C TYR A 181 3.18 19.61 22.15
N ASP A 182 2.30 19.76 23.15
CA ASP A 182 2.68 20.24 24.50
C ASP A 182 3.57 21.51 24.44
N THR A 183 3.16 22.46 23.60
CA THR A 183 3.80 23.77 23.37
C THR A 183 5.10 23.76 22.57
N TRP A 184 6.04 22.84 22.83
CA TRP A 184 7.39 22.90 22.23
C TRP A 184 7.94 21.55 21.75
N ILE A 185 7.28 20.44 22.07
CA ILE A 185 7.80 19.12 21.73
C ILE A 185 7.44 18.83 20.27
N LEU A 186 8.45 18.52 19.45
CA LEU A 186 8.24 18.16 18.06
C LEU A 186 8.13 16.65 17.92
N GLU A 187 7.07 16.19 17.26
CA GLU A 187 6.92 14.81 16.81
C GLU A 187 7.05 14.73 15.30
N LYS A 188 7.71 13.68 14.81
CA LYS A 188 7.76 13.38 13.37
C LYS A 188 6.80 12.25 13.05
N PHE A 189 5.81 12.57 12.23
CA PHE A 189 4.90 11.62 11.62
C PHE A 189 5.42 11.29 10.22
N THR A 190 5.64 10.01 9.95
CA THR A 190 6.06 9.51 8.64
C THR A 190 4.93 8.66 8.08
N LEU A 191 4.47 8.92 6.86
CA LEU A 191 3.38 8.18 6.23
C LEU A 191 3.71 6.68 6.26
N PHE A 192 2.75 5.87 6.70
CA PHE A 192 2.80 4.41 6.65
C PHE A 192 1.66 3.92 5.74
N LYS A 193 1.98 3.87 4.44
CA LYS A 193 1.15 3.32 3.37
C LYS A 193 2.04 2.37 2.56
N PRO A 194 2.33 1.16 3.09
CA PRO A 194 3.27 0.24 2.47
C PRO A 194 2.73 -0.28 1.14
N LEU A 195 3.61 -0.43 0.15
CA LEU A 195 3.34 -1.08 -1.12
C LEU A 195 4.23 -2.31 -1.27
N VAL A 196 3.65 -3.41 -1.77
CA VAL A 196 4.41 -4.52 -2.36
C VAL A 196 4.20 -4.50 -3.86
N TYR A 197 5.25 -4.67 -4.66
CA TYR A 197 5.10 -4.83 -6.09
C TYR A 197 5.93 -5.96 -6.68
N TYR A 198 5.40 -6.51 -7.77
CA TYR A 198 5.97 -7.63 -8.51
C TYR A 198 6.08 -7.28 -9.99
N CYS A 199 6.91 -8.05 -10.69
CA CYS A 199 6.93 -8.09 -12.15
C CYS A 199 6.77 -9.55 -12.59
N SER A 200 5.79 -9.85 -13.44
CA SER A 200 5.60 -11.21 -13.97
C SER A 200 5.28 -11.18 -15.45
N PHE A 201 6.05 -11.97 -16.19
CA PHE A 201 5.96 -12.03 -17.64
C PHE A 201 6.18 -13.45 -18.19
N GLY A 202 5.62 -13.69 -19.37
CA GLY A 202 5.88 -14.84 -20.22
C GLY A 202 5.07 -16.07 -19.82
N LYS A 203 5.78 -17.08 -19.30
CA LYS A 203 5.24 -18.43 -19.10
C LYS A 203 4.25 -18.48 -17.93
N GLU A 204 3.31 -19.41 -18.05
CA GLU A 204 2.28 -19.67 -17.05
C GLU A 204 2.85 -19.96 -15.66
N ASP A 205 3.97 -20.66 -15.57
CA ASP A 205 4.57 -21.02 -14.29
C ASP A 205 5.04 -19.80 -13.49
N GLY A 206 5.42 -18.70 -14.15
CA GLY A 206 5.74 -17.44 -13.47
C GLY A 206 4.52 -16.79 -12.82
N PHE A 207 3.36 -16.88 -13.49
CA PHE A 207 2.08 -16.43 -12.93
C PHE A 207 1.59 -17.35 -11.82
N LEU A 208 1.84 -18.66 -11.90
CA LEU A 208 1.57 -19.60 -10.81
C LEU A 208 2.42 -19.32 -9.56
N CYS A 209 3.72 -19.02 -9.74
CA CYS A 209 4.57 -18.58 -8.63
C CYS A 209 4.02 -17.29 -8.00
N LEU A 210 3.65 -16.30 -8.83
CA LEU A 210 3.10 -15.04 -8.35
C LEU A 210 1.77 -15.21 -7.60
N ASP A 211 0.86 -16.06 -8.09
CA ASP A 211 -0.40 -16.38 -7.39
C ASP A 211 -0.14 -16.93 -5.98
N ILE A 212 0.84 -17.84 -5.84
CA ILE A 212 1.27 -18.37 -4.53
C ILE A 212 1.93 -17.28 -3.68
N ALA A 213 2.76 -16.42 -4.27
CA ALA A 213 3.42 -15.33 -3.56
C ALA A 213 2.40 -14.34 -2.96
N ILE A 214 1.41 -13.92 -3.76
CA ILE A 214 0.33 -13.00 -3.31
C ILE A 214 -0.54 -13.68 -2.25
N ASP A 215 -0.92 -14.94 -2.47
CA ASP A 215 -1.74 -15.69 -1.53
C ASP A 215 -1.06 -15.82 -0.15
N THR A 216 0.23 -16.16 -0.12
CA THR A 216 0.98 -16.26 1.13
C THR A 216 1.23 -14.90 1.78
N LEU A 217 1.49 -13.85 1.00
CA LEU A 217 1.56 -12.46 1.48
C LEU A 217 0.26 -12.02 2.17
N ARG A 218 -0.90 -12.33 1.58
CA ARG A 218 -2.21 -12.01 2.18
C ARG A 218 -2.48 -12.84 3.43
N ARG A 219 -2.37 -14.17 3.35
CA ARG A 219 -2.82 -15.08 4.42
C ARG A 219 -1.85 -15.17 5.59
N HIS A 220 -0.56 -15.35 5.31
CA HIS A 220 0.47 -15.55 6.35
C HIS A 220 1.25 -14.27 6.64
N GLY A 221 1.44 -13.43 5.63
CA GLY A 221 1.98 -12.08 5.81
C GLY A 221 1.01 -11.08 6.43
N ALA A 222 -0.28 -11.45 6.58
CA ALA A 222 -1.35 -10.58 7.06
C ALA A 222 -1.33 -9.19 6.41
N TYR A 223 -0.87 -9.11 5.17
CA TYR A 223 -0.64 -7.85 4.50
C TYR A 223 -1.96 -7.32 3.95
N ASP A 224 -2.39 -6.16 4.44
CA ASP A 224 -3.60 -5.49 3.98
C ASP A 224 -3.32 -4.38 2.95
N GLY A 225 -2.05 -4.04 2.67
CA GLY A 225 -1.71 -2.94 1.76
C GLY A 225 -2.00 -3.21 0.28
N ASP A 226 -1.68 -2.23 -0.57
CA ASP A 226 -1.85 -2.36 -2.01
C ASP A 226 -0.76 -3.25 -2.61
N ILE A 227 -1.09 -3.98 -3.68
CA ILE A 227 -0.16 -4.79 -4.46
C ILE A 227 -0.21 -4.30 -5.91
N LYS A 228 0.95 -3.96 -6.48
CA LYS A 228 1.07 -3.62 -7.90
C LYS A 228 1.81 -4.70 -8.66
N ILE A 229 1.36 -5.01 -9.86
CA ILE A 229 1.95 -6.06 -10.70
C ILE A 229 2.22 -5.47 -12.08
N LEU A 230 3.47 -5.38 -12.49
CA LEU A 230 3.81 -5.05 -13.87
C LEU A 230 3.76 -6.34 -14.69
N SER A 231 2.91 -6.37 -15.73
CA SER A 231 2.72 -7.55 -16.57
C SER A 231 2.24 -7.18 -17.98
N GLU A 232 2.49 -8.04 -18.95
CA GLU A 232 1.92 -7.92 -20.31
C GLU A 232 0.48 -8.45 -20.40
N ARG A 233 0.00 -9.16 -19.38
CA ARG A 233 -1.40 -9.62 -19.30
C ARG A 233 -2.26 -8.56 -18.61
N SER A 234 -3.54 -8.48 -19.01
CA SER A 234 -4.49 -7.54 -18.42
C SER A 234 -4.98 -7.99 -17.04
N GLN A 235 -5.53 -7.05 -16.24
CA GLN A 235 -6.20 -7.37 -14.98
C GLN A 235 -7.33 -8.39 -15.18
N GLU A 236 -8.13 -8.23 -16.23
CA GLU A 236 -9.29 -9.08 -16.54
C GLU A 236 -8.82 -10.52 -16.78
N ASP A 237 -7.84 -10.72 -17.65
CA ASP A 237 -7.28 -12.04 -17.97
C ASP A 237 -6.77 -12.76 -16.71
N LEU A 238 -6.00 -12.07 -15.88
CA LEU A 238 -5.42 -12.66 -14.68
C LEU A 238 -6.48 -12.95 -13.61
N SER A 239 -7.45 -12.05 -13.41
CA SER A 239 -8.53 -12.24 -12.43
C SER A 239 -9.45 -13.42 -12.76
N HIS A 240 -9.63 -13.74 -14.05
CA HIS A 240 -10.39 -14.91 -14.47
C HIS A 240 -9.69 -16.23 -14.17
N GLN A 241 -8.35 -16.21 -14.20
CA GLN A 241 -7.55 -17.41 -14.07
C GLN A 241 -7.07 -17.67 -12.64
N TYR A 242 -6.85 -16.62 -11.87
CA TYR A 242 -6.18 -16.66 -10.58
C TYR A 242 -6.97 -15.91 -9.51
N ARG A 243 -7.27 -16.59 -8.40
CA ARG A 243 -8.09 -16.03 -7.33
C ARG A 243 -7.41 -14.82 -6.65
N SER A 244 -6.09 -14.84 -6.52
CA SER A 244 -5.35 -13.77 -5.85
C SER A 244 -5.51 -12.40 -6.53
N TYR A 245 -5.81 -12.39 -7.83
CA TYR A 245 -6.00 -11.17 -8.64
C TYR A 245 -7.43 -10.60 -8.57
N SER A 246 -8.37 -11.31 -7.93
CA SER A 246 -9.73 -10.79 -7.70
C SER A 246 -9.80 -9.83 -6.50
N ASP A 247 -8.71 -9.69 -5.75
CA ASP A 247 -8.58 -8.71 -4.67
C ASP A 247 -8.55 -7.29 -5.23
N ASN A 248 -9.40 -6.40 -4.71
CA ASN A 248 -9.50 -5.01 -5.18
C ASN A 248 -8.28 -4.15 -4.82
N ARG A 249 -7.38 -4.65 -3.97
CA ARG A 249 -6.08 -4.04 -3.66
C ARG A 249 -4.93 -4.63 -4.48
N VAL A 250 -5.21 -5.56 -5.40
CA VAL A 250 -4.24 -6.08 -6.38
C VAL A 250 -4.53 -5.42 -7.73
N GLN A 251 -3.61 -4.59 -8.19
CA GLN A 251 -3.72 -3.89 -9.46
C GLN A 251 -2.60 -4.28 -10.42
N VAL A 252 -3.00 -4.73 -11.61
CA VAL A 252 -2.13 -5.01 -12.74
C VAL A 252 -1.91 -3.72 -13.53
N LEU A 253 -0.66 -3.38 -13.73
CA LEU A 253 -0.19 -2.29 -14.57
C LEU A 253 0.35 -2.88 -15.85
N GLU A 254 -0.38 -2.66 -16.94
CA GLU A 254 0.01 -3.17 -18.24
C GLU A 254 1.40 -2.61 -18.62
N TYR A 255 2.31 -3.53 -18.90
CA TYR A 255 3.67 -3.28 -19.33
C TYR A 255 3.91 -4.15 -20.56
N ILE A 256 4.18 -3.54 -21.71
CA ILE A 256 4.41 -4.25 -22.97
C ILE A 256 5.91 -4.24 -23.27
N PRO A 257 6.65 -5.29 -22.87
CA PRO A 257 8.07 -5.41 -23.14
C PRO A 257 8.28 -5.75 -24.62
N LEU A 258 9.30 -5.14 -25.24
CA LEU A 258 9.67 -5.44 -26.63
C LEU A 258 10.50 -6.72 -26.72
N ASP A 259 11.30 -7.00 -25.71
CA ASP A 259 12.19 -8.16 -25.65
C ASP A 259 12.66 -8.50 -24.24
N VAL A 260 13.62 -9.44 -24.15
CA VAL A 260 14.22 -9.91 -22.90
C VAL A 260 14.86 -8.80 -22.07
N VAL A 261 15.40 -7.75 -22.70
CA VAL A 261 16.02 -6.65 -21.96
C VAL A 261 14.96 -5.84 -21.22
N ASP A 262 13.80 -5.65 -21.85
CA ASP A 262 12.66 -4.98 -21.21
C ASP A 262 12.07 -5.86 -20.09
N TYR A 263 11.92 -7.17 -20.29
CA TYR A 263 11.49 -8.10 -19.23
C TYR A 263 12.38 -8.00 -17.98
N MET A 264 13.70 -8.00 -18.17
CA MET A 264 14.66 -8.01 -17.06
C MET A 264 14.80 -6.64 -16.37
N SER A 265 14.50 -5.55 -17.08
CA SER A 265 14.63 -4.19 -16.52
C SER A 265 13.32 -3.58 -16.00
N ALA A 266 12.17 -4.22 -16.24
CA ALA A 266 10.86 -3.71 -15.85
C ALA A 266 10.76 -3.33 -14.36
N ARG A 267 11.41 -4.09 -13.47
CA ARG A 267 11.43 -3.82 -12.02
C ARG A 267 12.03 -2.46 -11.63
N PHE A 268 12.83 -1.86 -12.53
CA PHE A 268 13.44 -0.55 -12.35
C PHE A 268 12.70 0.58 -13.09
N ASP A 269 11.59 0.29 -13.79
CA ASP A 269 10.86 1.29 -14.57
C ASP A 269 9.65 1.88 -13.84
N ILE A 270 9.49 1.57 -12.54
CA ILE A 270 8.35 2.03 -11.73
C ILE A 270 8.27 3.56 -11.59
N SER A 271 9.39 4.27 -11.81
CA SER A 271 9.43 5.74 -11.82
C SER A 271 8.57 6.36 -12.92
N SER A 272 8.19 5.57 -13.93
CA SER A 272 7.28 5.98 -15.00
C SER A 272 5.80 5.98 -14.58
N TYR A 273 5.48 5.51 -13.38
CA TYR A 273 4.13 5.38 -12.87
C TYR A 273 3.90 6.34 -11.69
N GLU A 274 3.18 7.44 -11.92
CA GLU A 274 2.90 8.47 -10.89
C GLU A 274 2.21 7.89 -9.66
N GLU A 275 1.41 6.84 -9.83
CA GLU A 275 0.70 6.19 -8.74
C GLU A 275 1.61 5.53 -7.70
N PHE A 276 2.89 5.26 -8.00
CA PHE A 276 3.85 4.77 -7.01
C PHE A 276 4.26 5.84 -5.99
N ASP A 277 4.12 7.13 -6.34
CA ASP A 277 4.60 8.23 -5.49
C ASP A 277 3.82 8.32 -4.16
N GLN A 278 2.58 7.87 -4.11
CA GLN A 278 1.77 7.92 -2.88
C GLN A 278 2.20 6.92 -1.79
N TYR A 279 3.12 6.00 -2.07
CA TYR A 279 3.46 4.90 -1.18
C TYR A 279 4.75 5.15 -0.39
N GLN A 280 4.74 4.64 0.84
CA GLN A 280 5.87 4.66 1.77
C GLN A 280 5.59 3.68 2.92
N PRO A 281 6.39 2.62 3.13
CA PRO A 281 7.52 2.14 2.32
C PRO A 281 7.10 1.39 1.04
N ILE A 282 8.07 1.04 0.19
CA ILE A 282 7.85 0.24 -1.03
C ILE A 282 8.81 -0.96 -1.02
N LEU A 283 8.26 -2.17 -1.15
CA LEU A 283 8.98 -3.43 -1.22
C LEU A 283 8.78 -4.07 -2.60
N TYR A 284 9.88 -4.29 -3.31
CA TYR A 284 9.91 -5.17 -4.46
C TYR A 284 10.12 -6.61 -4.02
N LEU A 285 9.37 -7.53 -4.62
CA LEU A 285 9.57 -8.97 -4.51
C LEU A 285 9.54 -9.63 -5.89
N ASP A 286 10.41 -10.60 -6.11
CA ASP A 286 10.32 -11.51 -7.25
C ASP A 286 9.15 -12.49 -7.07
N THR A 287 8.67 -13.03 -8.20
CA THR A 287 7.51 -13.95 -8.22
C THR A 287 7.74 -15.26 -7.47
N ASP A 288 9.00 -15.64 -7.23
CA ASP A 288 9.43 -16.85 -6.52
C ASP A 288 9.76 -16.57 -5.05
N THR A 289 9.05 -15.61 -4.45
CA THR A 289 9.11 -15.33 -3.02
C THR A 289 7.85 -15.84 -2.32
N MET A 290 7.97 -16.21 -1.05
CA MET A 290 6.83 -16.57 -0.21
C MET A 290 6.96 -15.91 1.15
N ILE A 291 5.81 -15.54 1.72
CA ILE A 291 5.74 -14.87 3.01
C ILE A 291 5.14 -15.83 4.03
N ASN A 292 5.79 -16.01 5.17
CA ASN A 292 5.32 -16.91 6.24
C ASN A 292 4.97 -16.17 7.54
N ALA A 293 5.26 -14.87 7.63
CA ALA A 293 4.97 -14.05 8.81
C ALA A 293 4.73 -12.57 8.44
N PRO A 294 4.08 -11.78 9.33
CA PRO A 294 3.78 -10.38 9.05
C PRO A 294 4.99 -9.50 8.74
N LEU A 295 4.85 -8.64 7.72
CA LEU A 295 5.91 -7.73 7.27
C LEU A 295 5.88 -6.34 7.94
N THR A 296 4.94 -6.10 8.86
CA THR A 296 4.77 -4.79 9.50
C THR A 296 6.05 -4.28 10.16
N ASP A 297 6.78 -5.16 10.85
CA ASP A 297 8.03 -4.80 11.52
C ASP A 297 9.15 -4.49 10.53
N VAL A 298 9.24 -5.23 9.42
CA VAL A 298 10.18 -4.97 8.31
C VAL A 298 9.93 -3.59 7.72
N PHE A 299 8.67 -3.27 7.41
CA PHE A 299 8.29 -1.95 6.91
C PHE A 299 8.57 -0.82 7.91
N SER A 300 8.30 -1.03 9.20
CA SER A 300 8.52 -0.01 10.23
C SER A 300 10.00 0.33 10.40
N GLN A 301 10.89 -0.66 10.31
CA GLN A 301 12.33 -0.48 10.41
C GLN A 301 12.89 0.32 9.22
N ALA A 302 12.40 0.08 8.01
CA ALA A 302 12.79 0.88 6.84
C ALA A 302 12.38 2.36 6.94
N LEU A 303 11.36 2.70 7.74
CA LEU A 303 10.99 4.10 8.01
C LEU A 303 11.80 4.74 9.13
N HIS A 304 12.29 3.92 10.08
CA HIS A 304 13.12 4.37 11.19
C HIS A 304 14.48 4.90 10.70
N ASP A 305 15.04 4.28 9.67
CA ASP A 305 16.40 4.53 9.22
C ASP A 305 16.54 5.83 8.41
N LYS A 306 17.79 6.16 8.04
CA LYS A 306 18.14 7.41 7.37
C LYS A 306 17.30 7.59 6.10
N GLN A 307 17.02 8.85 5.76
CA GLN A 307 16.06 9.24 4.71
C GLN A 307 16.28 8.59 3.33
N THR A 308 17.47 8.06 3.00
CA THR A 308 17.84 7.57 1.67
C THR A 308 18.42 6.15 1.66
N THR A 309 18.30 5.38 2.74
CA THR A 309 18.83 4.02 2.77
C THR A 309 17.97 3.08 1.94
N ILE A 310 18.61 2.24 1.12
CA ILE A 310 17.96 1.15 0.40
C ILE A 310 18.35 -0.13 1.11
N HIS A 311 17.35 -0.91 1.51
CA HIS A 311 17.56 -2.19 2.17
C HIS A 311 17.51 -3.31 1.14
N VAL A 312 18.59 -4.09 1.08
CA VAL A 312 18.78 -5.14 0.06
C VAL A 312 19.15 -6.47 0.73
N PHE A 313 18.75 -7.60 0.14
CA PHE A 313 19.14 -8.90 0.69
C PHE A 313 20.55 -9.28 0.24
N ASN A 314 21.49 -9.42 1.20
CA ASN A 314 22.83 -9.93 0.92
C ASN A 314 22.76 -11.42 0.60
N GLU A 315 23.12 -11.77 -0.63
CA GLU A 315 23.13 -13.14 -1.10
C GLU A 315 24.55 -13.72 -1.14
N PHE A 316 25.60 -12.88 -1.12
CA PHE A 316 26.98 -13.33 -1.23
C PHE A 316 28.03 -12.36 -0.66
N ASP A 317 28.91 -12.84 0.22
CA ASP A 317 29.92 -12.00 0.89
C ASP A 317 31.20 -11.73 0.07
N GLU A 318 31.40 -12.44 -1.06
CA GLU A 318 32.62 -12.32 -1.89
C GLU A 318 32.33 -11.91 -3.34
N PRO A 319 31.60 -10.82 -3.60
CA PRO A 319 31.11 -10.45 -4.94
C PRO A 319 32.20 -10.31 -6.01
N TRP A 320 33.45 -10.00 -5.61
CA TRP A 320 34.60 -9.91 -6.51
C TRP A 320 35.04 -11.24 -7.13
N THR A 321 34.43 -12.37 -6.77
CA THR A 321 34.80 -13.68 -7.31
C THR A 321 34.03 -14.05 -8.58
N ALA A 322 32.89 -13.40 -8.87
CA ALA A 322 32.02 -13.76 -9.98
C ALA A 322 31.41 -12.56 -10.71
N ASP A 323 31.29 -12.64 -12.04
CA ASP A 323 30.70 -11.57 -12.87
C ASP A 323 29.19 -11.40 -12.64
N TYR A 324 28.54 -12.43 -12.09
CA TYR A 324 27.15 -12.39 -11.63
C TYR A 324 26.88 -11.26 -10.60
N TRP A 325 27.90 -10.83 -9.87
CA TRP A 325 27.83 -9.72 -8.91
C TRP A 325 28.38 -8.40 -9.45
N GLY A 326 28.67 -8.33 -10.76
CA GLY A 326 29.18 -7.11 -11.40
C GLY A 326 30.68 -6.92 -11.33
N ARG A 327 31.47 -7.93 -10.93
CA ARG A 327 32.95 -7.90 -10.85
C ARG A 327 33.60 -7.18 -12.03
N GLU A 328 33.22 -7.56 -13.25
CA GLU A 328 33.74 -6.97 -14.49
C GLU A 328 33.43 -5.46 -14.62
N LEU A 329 32.26 -5.00 -14.19
CA LEU A 329 31.88 -3.59 -14.22
C LEU A 329 32.73 -2.76 -13.23
N PHE A 330 32.98 -3.30 -12.03
CA PHE A 330 33.86 -2.66 -11.04
C PHE A 330 35.32 -2.63 -11.51
N ASN A 331 35.81 -3.69 -12.14
CA ASN A 331 37.19 -3.74 -12.64
C ASN A 331 37.45 -2.75 -13.78
N ASP A 332 36.45 -2.50 -14.62
CA ASP A 332 36.56 -1.58 -15.76
C ASP A 332 36.39 -0.11 -15.38
N ASP A 333 35.83 0.18 -14.20
CA ASP A 333 35.67 1.54 -13.70
C ASP A 333 36.74 1.89 -12.66
N PRO A 334 37.77 2.68 -13.02
CA PRO A 334 38.83 3.03 -12.08
C PRO A 334 38.36 3.90 -10.90
N GLY A 335 37.14 4.45 -10.97
CA GLY A 335 36.53 5.22 -9.88
C GLY A 335 35.63 4.39 -8.97
N ALA A 336 35.38 3.11 -9.27
CA ALA A 336 34.52 2.26 -8.47
C ALA A 336 35.27 1.62 -7.31
N ILE A 337 34.61 1.52 -6.16
CA ILE A 337 35.10 0.77 -5.00
C ILE A 337 34.39 -0.59 -5.03
N PRO A 338 35.14 -1.73 -5.07
CA PRO A 338 34.53 -3.04 -5.03
C PRO A 338 33.63 -3.21 -3.79
N PRO A 339 32.44 -3.80 -3.95
CA PRO A 339 31.50 -3.92 -2.85
C PRO A 339 31.93 -5.00 -1.87
N THR A 340 31.48 -4.88 -0.62
CA THR A 340 31.76 -5.87 0.44
C THR A 340 30.78 -7.05 0.45
N TYR A 341 29.70 -6.97 -0.34
CA TYR A 341 28.72 -8.03 -0.53
C TYR A 341 28.01 -7.86 -1.90
N GLY A 342 27.43 -8.92 -2.41
CA GLY A 342 26.54 -8.92 -3.56
C GLY A 342 25.09 -9.12 -3.09
N PHE A 343 24.18 -8.32 -3.63
CA PHE A 343 22.76 -8.41 -3.29
C PHE A 343 21.90 -8.87 -4.46
N THR A 344 20.77 -9.51 -4.14
CA THR A 344 19.78 -9.90 -5.15
C THR A 344 18.88 -8.73 -5.55
N THR A 345 18.61 -8.57 -6.84
CA THR A 345 17.59 -7.62 -7.32
C THR A 345 16.17 -8.13 -7.12
N GLY A 346 15.99 -9.36 -6.63
CA GLY A 346 14.69 -9.96 -6.37
C GLY A 346 13.99 -9.44 -5.12
N ILE A 347 14.72 -8.79 -4.22
CA ILE A 347 14.17 -8.28 -2.95
C ILE A 347 14.83 -6.95 -2.62
N MET A 348 14.06 -5.87 -2.73
CA MET A 348 14.54 -4.51 -2.45
C MET A 348 13.48 -3.71 -1.70
N LEU A 349 13.84 -3.15 -0.55
CA LEU A 349 12.97 -2.32 0.28
C LEU A 349 13.54 -0.92 0.36
N TYR A 350 12.71 0.08 0.06
CA TYR A 350 13.09 1.47 0.14
C TYR A 350 11.96 2.33 0.69
N ARG A 351 12.33 3.47 1.26
CA ARG A 351 11.41 4.38 1.93
C ARG A 351 10.31 4.88 1.00
N ASN A 352 10.64 5.38 -0.18
CA ASN A 352 9.66 5.82 -1.18
C ASN A 352 10.36 6.00 -2.53
N LEU A 353 9.57 6.26 -3.58
CA LEU A 353 10.08 6.41 -4.94
C LEU A 353 11.08 7.57 -5.10
N ALA A 354 10.91 8.67 -4.36
CA ALA A 354 11.81 9.83 -4.44
C ALA A 354 13.24 9.47 -3.97
N CYS A 355 13.39 8.49 -3.07
CA CYS A 355 14.69 8.03 -2.59
C CYS A 355 15.48 7.20 -3.61
N ILE A 356 14.81 6.57 -4.60
CA ILE A 356 15.42 5.51 -5.41
C ILE A 356 15.29 5.72 -6.92
N SER A 357 14.39 6.61 -7.36
CA SER A 357 14.05 6.78 -8.78
C SER A 357 15.25 7.05 -9.69
N ALA A 358 16.20 7.88 -9.24
CA ALA A 358 17.41 8.20 -9.99
C ALA A 358 18.30 6.96 -10.20
N SER A 359 18.46 6.12 -9.18
CA SER A 359 19.27 4.90 -9.23
C SER A 359 18.60 3.81 -10.05
N LEU A 360 17.28 3.62 -9.92
CA LEU A 360 16.53 2.70 -10.78
C LEU A 360 16.67 3.10 -12.26
N LYS A 361 16.53 4.39 -12.56
CA LYS A 361 16.77 4.92 -13.90
C LYS A 361 18.21 4.68 -14.36
N ALA A 362 19.20 4.91 -13.51
CA ALA A 362 20.60 4.67 -13.85
C ALA A 362 20.91 3.19 -14.12
N VAL A 363 20.29 2.26 -13.38
CA VAL A 363 20.38 0.82 -13.66
C VAL A 363 19.82 0.52 -15.05
N ARG A 364 18.59 0.94 -15.32
CA ARG A 364 17.94 0.74 -16.62
C ARG A 364 18.74 1.35 -17.77
N ASP A 365 19.16 2.60 -17.65
CA ASP A 365 19.96 3.29 -18.67
C ASP A 365 21.29 2.57 -18.93
N THR A 366 21.91 1.99 -17.89
CA THR A 366 23.15 1.21 -18.03
C THR A 366 22.93 -0.10 -18.76
N ILE A 367 21.83 -0.82 -18.50
CA ILE A 367 21.42 -2.03 -19.25
C ILE A 367 21.16 -1.68 -20.73
N MET A 368 20.45 -0.57 -21.01
CA MET A 368 20.11 -0.16 -22.37
C MET A 368 21.31 0.36 -23.16
N ARG A 369 22.24 1.07 -22.50
CA ARG A 369 23.46 1.56 -23.12
C ARG A 369 24.39 0.43 -23.53
N GLN A 370 24.50 -0.60 -22.69
CA GLN A 370 25.18 -1.85 -23.01
C GLN A 370 24.68 -2.45 -24.32
N SER A 371 23.36 -2.62 -24.45
CA SER A 371 22.72 -3.12 -25.68
C SER A 371 23.05 -2.26 -26.91
N SER A 372 23.05 -0.93 -26.73
CA SER A 372 23.29 0.01 -27.82
C SER A 372 24.72 -0.04 -28.35
N VAL A 373 25.72 -0.21 -27.47
CA VAL A 373 27.14 -0.27 -27.85
C VAL A 373 27.47 -1.55 -28.62
N TRP A 374 26.87 -2.69 -28.25
CA TRP A 374 27.08 -3.95 -28.96
C TRP A 374 26.22 -4.12 -30.21
N GLY A 375 25.33 -3.16 -30.48
CA GLY A 375 24.43 -3.20 -31.63
C GLY A 375 23.42 -4.35 -31.59
N THR A 376 23.19 -4.92 -30.41
CA THR A 376 22.26 -6.03 -30.20
C THR A 376 21.62 -5.97 -28.82
N ARG A 377 20.35 -6.34 -28.75
CA ARG A 377 19.60 -6.50 -27.50
C ARG A 377 19.57 -7.97 -27.04
N HIS A 378 20.19 -8.88 -27.79
CA HIS A 378 20.25 -10.31 -27.47
C HIS A 378 21.54 -10.73 -26.76
N MET A 379 22.59 -9.91 -26.79
CA MET A 379 23.84 -10.16 -26.09
C MET A 379 24.13 -9.00 -25.14
N LEU A 380 23.82 -9.22 -23.86
CA LEU A 380 24.25 -8.35 -22.79
C LEU A 380 25.53 -8.93 -22.19
N ARG A 381 26.51 -8.06 -21.91
CA ARG A 381 27.68 -8.44 -21.12
C ARG A 381 27.27 -8.90 -19.73
N CYS A 382 26.31 -8.20 -19.14
CA CYS A 382 25.78 -8.53 -17.84
C CYS A 382 24.29 -8.17 -17.76
N TYR A 383 23.54 -8.97 -17.00
CA TYR A 383 22.11 -8.81 -16.80
C TYR A 383 21.79 -7.76 -15.73
N ASP A 384 20.55 -7.72 -15.28
CA ASP A 384 20.03 -6.75 -14.31
C ASP A 384 20.79 -6.74 -12.99
N GLN A 385 21.00 -7.89 -12.35
CA GLN A 385 21.62 -7.98 -11.03
C GLN A 385 23.07 -7.47 -10.96
N PRO A 386 23.98 -7.85 -11.88
CA PRO A 386 25.31 -7.25 -11.95
C PRO A 386 25.29 -5.72 -12.10
N VAL A 387 24.40 -5.19 -12.94
CA VAL A 387 24.29 -3.75 -13.18
C VAL A 387 23.74 -3.03 -11.95
N ALA A 388 22.73 -3.59 -11.30
CA ALA A 388 22.17 -3.05 -10.07
C ALA A 388 23.21 -3.02 -8.95
N ASN A 389 23.97 -4.10 -8.76
CA ASN A 389 25.08 -4.13 -7.81
C ASN A 389 26.09 -3.01 -8.11
N TYR A 390 26.52 -2.86 -9.36
CA TYR A 390 27.44 -1.79 -9.75
C TYR A 390 26.89 -0.39 -9.49
N VAL A 391 25.69 -0.07 -9.98
CA VAL A 391 25.11 1.27 -9.86
C VAL A 391 24.81 1.61 -8.40
N MET A 392 24.15 0.70 -7.68
CA MET A 392 23.68 0.99 -6.33
C MET A 392 24.82 1.07 -5.32
N HIS A 393 25.83 0.19 -5.37
CA HIS A 393 27.00 0.33 -4.49
C HIS A 393 27.82 1.60 -4.77
N LYS A 394 27.76 2.11 -6.00
CA LYS A 394 28.52 3.31 -6.39
C LYS A 394 27.84 4.61 -5.96
N PHE A 395 26.51 4.67 -5.99
CA PHE A 395 25.77 5.93 -5.82
C PHE A 395 24.88 5.99 -4.58
N GLU A 396 24.58 4.86 -3.95
CA GLU A 396 23.57 4.79 -2.90
C GLU A 396 24.11 4.38 -1.52
N SER A 397 23.32 4.70 -0.50
CA SER A 397 23.53 4.19 0.85
C SER A 397 22.81 2.85 1.01
N LEU A 398 23.52 1.74 0.78
CA LEU A 398 22.96 0.40 0.94
C LEU A 398 23.09 -0.12 2.37
N ASP A 399 22.04 -0.79 2.85
CA ASP A 399 22.06 -1.57 4.09
C ASP A 399 21.51 -2.97 3.81
N SER A 400 22.31 -4.00 4.11
CA SER A 400 21.86 -5.38 3.97
C SER A 400 21.35 -6.01 5.26
N ALA A 401 21.57 -5.38 6.41
CA ALA A 401 21.30 -6.00 7.71
C ALA A 401 19.80 -6.30 7.89
N LEU A 402 18.93 -5.33 7.57
CA LEU A 402 17.49 -5.48 7.73
C LEU A 402 16.95 -6.64 6.89
N MET A 403 17.20 -6.66 5.58
CA MET A 403 16.65 -7.69 4.72
C MET A 403 17.29 -9.05 4.96
N THR A 404 18.59 -9.11 5.24
CA THR A 404 19.28 -10.39 5.54
C THR A 404 18.79 -11.01 6.84
N ALA A 405 18.41 -10.22 7.84
CA ALA A 405 17.80 -10.74 9.07
C ALA A 405 16.36 -11.25 8.87
N ASN A 406 15.70 -10.85 7.77
CA ASN A 406 14.29 -11.13 7.52
C ASN A 406 14.04 -11.96 6.25
N THR A 407 15.10 -12.39 5.58
CA THR A 407 15.02 -13.09 4.30
C THR A 407 15.92 -14.30 4.33
N ARG A 408 15.43 -15.42 3.80
CA ARG A 408 16.24 -16.62 3.62
C ARG A 408 16.04 -17.24 2.25
N ASN A 409 17.16 -17.59 1.61
CA ASN A 409 17.14 -18.43 0.42
C ASN A 409 16.69 -19.84 0.81
N PHE A 410 15.67 -20.35 0.12
CA PHE A 410 15.19 -21.71 0.31
C PHE A 410 16.21 -22.71 -0.25
N ASP A 411 16.67 -23.65 0.58
CA ASP A 411 17.55 -24.72 0.13
C ASP A 411 16.77 -25.72 -0.73
N MET A 412 16.84 -25.49 -2.04
CA MET A 412 16.15 -26.30 -3.04
C MET A 412 16.54 -27.78 -3.03
N ARG A 413 17.70 -28.14 -2.48
CA ARG A 413 18.12 -29.55 -2.34
C ARG A 413 17.22 -30.32 -1.38
N LEU A 414 16.62 -29.63 -0.41
CA LEU A 414 15.73 -30.21 0.59
C LEU A 414 14.29 -30.36 0.07
N ASN A 415 13.94 -29.75 -1.07
CA ASN A 415 12.60 -29.89 -1.65
C ASN A 415 12.27 -31.32 -2.08
N GLY A 416 13.28 -32.15 -2.36
CA GLY A 416 13.11 -33.58 -2.69
C GLY A 416 13.23 -34.52 -1.50
N ALA A 417 13.46 -34.01 -0.29
CA ALA A 417 13.63 -34.84 0.90
C ALA A 417 12.32 -35.52 1.32
N ASP A 418 12.44 -36.59 2.13
CA ASP A 418 11.30 -37.20 2.80
C ASP A 418 10.56 -36.19 3.70
N ASN A 419 9.33 -36.52 4.10
CA ASN A 419 8.47 -35.57 4.83
C ASN A 419 9.07 -35.17 6.18
N ASP A 420 9.68 -36.08 6.93
CA ASP A 420 10.22 -35.77 8.25
C ASP A 420 11.41 -34.81 8.13
N THR A 421 12.32 -35.08 7.18
CA THR A 421 13.46 -34.19 6.89
C THR A 421 13.00 -32.83 6.37
N TYR A 422 12.01 -32.81 5.46
CA TYR A 422 11.47 -31.57 4.91
C TYR A 422 10.79 -30.74 6.01
N ASP A 423 9.89 -31.33 6.78
CA ASP A 423 9.14 -30.65 7.83
C ASP A 423 10.07 -30.10 8.91
N ALA A 424 11.12 -30.85 9.30
CA ALA A 424 12.14 -30.36 10.22
C ALA A 424 12.90 -29.14 9.65
N TYR A 425 13.24 -29.17 8.36
CA TYR A 425 13.89 -28.05 7.69
C TYR A 425 12.99 -26.82 7.63
N VAL A 426 11.76 -26.95 7.12
CA VAL A 426 10.86 -25.80 6.96
C VAL A 426 10.39 -25.23 8.30
N SER A 427 10.26 -26.07 9.33
CA SER A 427 10.01 -25.61 10.71
C SER A 427 11.18 -24.82 11.32
N SER A 428 12.39 -24.97 10.76
CA SER A 428 13.58 -24.21 11.19
C SER A 428 13.74 -22.86 10.49
N LEU A 429 12.91 -22.57 9.49
CA LEU A 429 12.87 -21.29 8.81
C LEU A 429 12.06 -20.30 9.67
N GLY A 430 12.75 -19.29 10.22
CA GLY A 430 12.14 -18.29 11.10
C GLY A 430 11.94 -16.93 10.43
N GLU A 431 12.51 -16.76 9.24
CA GLU A 431 12.52 -15.51 8.50
C GLU A 431 11.16 -15.30 7.78
N PRO A 432 10.60 -14.07 7.81
CA PRO A 432 9.30 -13.75 7.22
C PRO A 432 9.24 -13.92 5.70
N ILE A 433 10.37 -13.72 5.02
CA ILE A 433 10.49 -13.76 3.55
C ILE A 433 11.36 -14.95 3.16
N LEU A 434 10.83 -15.84 2.34
CA LEU A 434 11.60 -16.93 1.73
C LEU A 434 11.74 -16.69 0.24
N HIS A 435 12.96 -16.80 -0.26
CA HIS A 435 13.28 -16.64 -1.67
C HIS A 435 13.64 -18.00 -2.27
N PHE A 436 12.85 -18.46 -3.24
CA PHE A 436 13.06 -19.73 -3.97
C PHE A 436 14.02 -19.50 -5.14
N ALA A 437 15.21 -18.99 -4.80
CA ALA A 437 16.24 -18.62 -5.75
C ALA A 437 16.58 -19.79 -6.69
N GLY A 438 16.73 -19.46 -7.97
CA GLY A 438 17.06 -20.42 -9.01
C GLY A 438 17.32 -19.73 -10.34
N GLY A 439 18.07 -20.40 -11.23
CA GLY A 439 18.39 -19.86 -12.54
C GLY A 439 17.15 -19.40 -13.33
N VAL A 440 17.32 -18.33 -14.11
CA VAL A 440 16.26 -17.73 -14.94
C VAL A 440 15.58 -18.81 -15.80
N GLY A 441 14.24 -18.85 -15.77
CA GLY A 441 13.45 -19.73 -16.64
C GLY A 441 13.21 -21.15 -16.12
N ALA A 442 13.71 -21.49 -14.93
CA ALA A 442 13.58 -22.82 -14.34
C ALA A 442 12.34 -22.92 -13.41
N TYR A 443 11.15 -22.63 -13.95
CA TYR A 443 9.93 -22.43 -13.16
C TYR A 443 9.23 -23.72 -12.70
N ASP A 444 9.27 -24.80 -13.50
CA ASP A 444 8.52 -26.04 -13.24
C ASP A 444 8.79 -26.61 -11.83
N TRP A 445 10.05 -26.59 -11.40
CA TRP A 445 10.43 -27.07 -10.07
C TRP A 445 10.24 -26.03 -8.96
N LYS A 446 10.25 -24.73 -9.29
CA LYS A 446 9.94 -23.65 -8.33
C LYS A 446 8.47 -23.71 -7.92
N VAL A 447 7.56 -23.85 -8.88
CA VAL A 447 6.12 -24.01 -8.62
C VAL A 447 5.88 -25.21 -7.70
N GLY A 448 6.53 -26.35 -7.97
CA GLY A 448 6.43 -27.54 -7.13
C GLY A 448 6.92 -27.30 -5.69
N ALA A 449 8.05 -26.61 -5.53
CA ALA A 449 8.61 -26.29 -4.21
C ALA A 449 7.74 -25.31 -3.41
N MET A 450 7.28 -24.25 -4.07
CA MET A 450 6.41 -23.25 -3.46
C MET A 450 5.08 -23.87 -3.02
N ARG A 451 4.47 -24.73 -3.86
CA ARG A 451 3.26 -25.48 -3.47
C ARG A 451 3.50 -26.42 -2.29
N ARG A 452 4.63 -27.12 -2.26
CA ARG A 452 4.97 -28.00 -1.12
C ARG A 452 5.09 -27.20 0.18
N TYR A 453 5.70 -26.03 0.12
CA TYR A 453 5.85 -25.15 1.28
C TYR A 453 4.52 -24.49 1.69
N GLN A 454 3.71 -24.04 0.72
CA GLN A 454 2.36 -23.50 0.96
C GLN A 454 1.48 -24.55 1.66
N ALA A 455 1.48 -25.79 1.19
CA ALA A 455 0.75 -26.88 1.83
C ALA A 455 1.23 -27.15 3.26
N TRP A 456 2.52 -26.97 3.56
CA TRP A 456 3.03 -27.05 4.92
C TRP A 456 2.54 -25.88 5.79
N LEU A 457 2.55 -24.64 5.28
CA LEU A 457 2.02 -23.45 5.96
C LEU A 457 0.53 -23.58 6.27
N ASP A 458 -0.24 -24.16 5.36
CA ASP A 458 -1.68 -24.36 5.52
C ASP A 458 -1.98 -25.37 6.63
N ARG A 459 -1.19 -26.46 6.72
CA ARG A 459 -1.32 -27.45 7.78
C ARG A 459 -0.87 -26.93 9.14
N SER A 460 0.22 -26.16 9.20
CA SER A 460 0.78 -25.67 10.47
C SER A 460 -0.05 -24.56 11.12
N ASN A 461 -0.86 -23.85 10.33
CA ASN A 461 -1.75 -22.79 10.81
C ASN A 461 -3.19 -23.24 11.10
N GLN A 462 -3.54 -24.50 10.83
CA GLN A 462 -4.80 -25.03 11.33
C GLN A 462 -4.70 -25.15 12.87
N PRO A 463 -5.63 -24.54 13.64
CA PRO A 463 -5.74 -24.89 15.05
C PRO A 463 -5.91 -26.40 15.12
N ASN A 464 -5.31 -27.08 16.11
CA ASN A 464 -5.43 -28.52 16.32
C ASN A 464 -6.92 -28.93 16.39
N GLU A 465 -7.56 -29.12 15.25
CA GLU A 465 -8.83 -29.80 15.12
C GLU A 465 -8.50 -31.28 15.26
N THR A 466 -9.03 -31.87 16.32
CA THR A 466 -8.89 -33.30 16.58
C THR A 466 -9.40 -34.10 15.37
N PRO A 467 -8.75 -35.20 14.97
CA PRO A 467 -9.08 -35.98 13.77
C PRO A 467 -10.50 -36.57 13.70
N GLU A 468 -11.38 -36.31 14.67
CA GLU A 468 -12.75 -36.82 14.71
C GLU A 468 -13.74 -35.99 13.87
N ASP A 469 -13.41 -34.76 13.48
CA ASP A 469 -14.32 -33.89 12.72
C ASP A 469 -14.09 -33.92 11.19
N LEU A 470 -13.14 -34.73 10.69
CA LEU A 470 -12.87 -34.91 9.26
C LEU A 470 -13.24 -36.33 8.79
N LEU A 471 -14.53 -36.67 8.86
CA LEU A 471 -15.08 -37.70 7.97
C LEU A 471 -15.83 -37.00 6.83
N PRO A 472 -15.32 -37.01 5.59
CA PRO A 472 -16.10 -36.54 4.45
C PRO A 472 -17.23 -37.53 4.16
N ASP A 473 -18.45 -37.00 4.04
CA ASP A 473 -19.55 -37.71 3.41
C ASP A 473 -19.10 -38.24 2.04
N ALA A 474 -19.42 -39.51 1.81
CA ALA A 474 -18.97 -40.33 0.71
C ALA A 474 -19.08 -39.64 -0.67
N PHE A 475 -17.94 -39.55 -1.37
CA PHE A 475 -17.94 -39.33 -2.82
C PHE A 475 -18.32 -40.62 -3.55
N GLU A 476 -19.37 -40.56 -4.36
CA GLU A 476 -19.72 -41.59 -5.34
C GLU A 476 -18.63 -41.71 -6.42
N PRO A 477 -18.32 -42.93 -6.90
CA PRO A 477 -17.33 -43.14 -7.95
C PRO A 477 -17.92 -42.82 -9.33
N LEU A 478 -17.28 -41.90 -10.06
CA LEU A 478 -17.50 -41.72 -11.49
C LEU A 478 -16.73 -42.80 -12.27
N GLU A 479 -17.44 -43.86 -12.67
CA GLU A 479 -17.02 -44.75 -13.75
C GLU A 479 -17.26 -44.10 -15.13
N ASN A 480 -16.37 -44.45 -16.07
CA ASN A 480 -16.45 -44.28 -17.53
C ASN A 480 -15.95 -42.97 -18.15
N VAL A 481 -14.67 -42.95 -18.52
CA VAL A 481 -14.25 -42.38 -19.82
C VAL A 481 -13.33 -43.38 -20.52
N ALA A 482 -13.71 -43.68 -21.76
CA ALA A 482 -13.17 -44.73 -22.60
C ALA A 482 -11.72 -44.50 -23.05
N LEU A 483 -10.99 -45.61 -23.10
CA LEU A 483 -9.72 -45.81 -23.79
C LEU A 483 -9.83 -45.46 -25.28
N LEU A 484 -8.96 -44.58 -25.76
CA LEU A 484 -8.56 -44.53 -27.17
C LEU A 484 -7.03 -44.53 -27.27
N HIS A 485 -6.53 -45.51 -28.02
CA HIS A 485 -5.14 -45.80 -28.29
C HIS A 485 -4.52 -44.87 -29.35
N GLY A 486 -3.33 -44.32 -29.03
CA GLY A 486 -2.17 -44.11 -29.94
C GLY A 486 -2.26 -43.03 -31.04
N PRO A 487 -1.13 -42.60 -31.65
CA PRO A 487 0.18 -43.28 -31.67
C PRO A 487 1.40 -42.44 -31.22
N GLN A 488 2.51 -43.16 -31.03
CA GLN A 488 3.85 -42.70 -30.67
C GLN A 488 4.64 -42.05 -31.84
N ALA A 489 5.71 -41.35 -31.42
CA ALA A 489 6.97 -41.00 -32.12
C ALA A 489 6.93 -39.67 -32.92
N GLN A 490 7.97 -38.82 -32.96
CA GLN A 490 9.42 -39.03 -32.86
C GLN A 490 10.15 -37.82 -32.23
N SER A 491 11.32 -38.11 -31.68
CA SER A 491 12.41 -37.20 -31.33
C SER A 491 13.00 -36.49 -32.55
N GLU A 492 13.20 -35.17 -32.47
CA GLU A 492 14.28 -34.49 -33.20
C GLU A 492 14.96 -33.46 -32.30
N SER A 493 16.27 -33.62 -32.23
CA SER A 493 17.27 -32.73 -31.65
C SER A 493 17.38 -31.41 -32.42
N LEU A 494 17.47 -30.30 -31.68
CA LEU A 494 18.35 -29.16 -31.96
C LEU A 494 18.58 -28.37 -30.68
#